data_AF-A0AAD8FWK3-F1
#
_entry.id   AF-A0AAD8FWK3-F1
#
_cell.length_a   1.000
_cell.length_b   1.000
_cell.length_c   1.000
_cell.angle_alpha   90.00
_cell.angle_beta   90.00
_cell.angle_gamma   90.00
#
_symmetry.space_group_name_H-M   'P 1'
#
loop_
_entity.id
_entity.type
_entity.pdbx_description
1 polymer ?
#
loop_
_entity_poly.entity_id
_entity_poly.type
_entity_poly.pdbx_seq_one_letter_code
_entity_poly.pdbx_strand_id
1 'polypeptide(L)'
;MASNKYKTVVQGEASETDSDEEVYSTSLATAPPSGLKVPGEASETDSDEESEKVTSQGEEKEHHQPIHKGLPPLILIRSPADSPAVAEEKPALRLEQGSRSWQHHLAAAKLQESNSRLYCDVTTTVKQVYQNASREIRMTTGLLNNSQNGIINASHSIRLILDDLKSVSEKMDIITSCNLLPDIKIETPASSQAH
;
A
#
# COMPACT_ATOMS: atom_id res chain seq x y z
N MET A 1 -6.44 -41.75 38.64
CA MET A 1 -5.23 -41.28 37.93
C MET A 1 -5.56 -39.92 37.32
N ALA A 2 -5.04 -38.84 37.90
CA ALA A 2 -5.28 -37.49 37.41
C ALA A 2 -4.05 -37.03 36.61
N SER A 3 -4.22 -36.78 35.31
CA SER A 3 -3.16 -36.23 34.47
C SER A 3 -3.07 -34.72 34.69
N ASN A 4 -2.03 -34.25 35.37
CA ASN A 4 -1.72 -32.84 35.41
C ASN A 4 -1.13 -32.43 34.05
N LYS A 5 -1.90 -31.68 33.26
CA LYS A 5 -1.40 -30.97 32.07
C LYS A 5 -0.77 -29.67 32.56
N TYR A 6 0.55 -29.56 32.47
CA TYR A 6 1.25 -28.31 32.76
C TYR A 6 1.04 -27.34 31.60
N LYS A 7 0.48 -26.16 31.88
CA LYS A 7 0.36 -25.05 30.94
C LYS A 7 1.57 -24.14 31.12
N THR A 8 2.54 -24.23 30.21
CA THR A 8 3.64 -23.27 30.14
C THR A 8 3.08 -21.98 29.56
N VAL A 9 3.02 -20.91 30.36
CA VAL A 9 2.68 -19.56 29.90
C VAL A 9 3.92 -18.69 30.08
N VAL A 10 4.49 -18.24 28.97
CA VAL A 10 5.58 -17.27 28.96
C VAL A 10 4.95 -15.88 29.11
N GLN A 11 5.37 -15.14 30.13
CA GLN A 11 4.82 -13.82 30.42
C GLN A 11 5.34 -12.83 29.36
N GLY A 12 4.50 -12.52 28.36
CA GLY A 12 4.83 -11.56 27.30
C GLY A 12 4.46 -11.99 25.88
N GLU A 13 4.04 -13.23 25.65
CA GLU A 13 3.54 -13.67 24.34
C GLU A 13 2.01 -13.61 24.29
N ALA A 14 1.47 -12.94 23.28
CA ALA A 14 0.02 -12.90 23.06
C ALA A 14 -0.44 -14.30 22.59
N SER A 15 -1.40 -14.88 23.31
CA SER A 15 -2.06 -16.13 22.91
C SER A 15 -2.93 -15.83 21.70
N GLU A 16 -2.48 -16.20 20.50
CA GLU A 16 -3.32 -16.20 19.30
C GLU A 16 -4.55 -17.09 19.55
N THR A 17 -5.73 -16.48 19.53
CA THR A 17 -7.02 -17.16 19.51
C THR A 17 -7.62 -16.86 18.15
N ASP A 18 -7.45 -17.80 17.22
CA ASP A 18 -8.14 -17.80 15.93
C ASP A 18 -9.62 -18.15 16.19
N SER A 19 -10.49 -17.16 16.05
CA SER A 19 -11.94 -17.34 16.14
C SER A 19 -12.62 -16.28 15.28
N ASP A 20 -12.82 -16.63 14.02
CA ASP A 20 -13.59 -15.88 13.04
C ASP A 20 -15.08 -15.84 13.43
N GLU A 21 -15.57 -14.69 13.92
CA GLU A 21 -17.01 -14.44 14.00
C GLU A 21 -17.34 -13.04 13.45
N GLU A 22 -17.74 -13.03 12.17
CA GLU A 22 -18.29 -11.90 11.43
C GLU A 22 -19.65 -11.49 12.04
N VAL A 23 -19.73 -10.31 12.66
CA VAL A 23 -21.00 -9.68 13.01
C VAL A 23 -21.08 -8.28 12.41
N TYR A 24 -21.84 -8.20 11.32
CA TYR A 24 -22.36 -6.98 10.72
C TYR A 24 -23.15 -6.19 11.76
N SER A 25 -22.78 -4.93 12.04
CA SER A 25 -23.64 -3.96 12.73
C SER A 25 -23.30 -2.53 12.35
N THR A 26 -24.23 -1.95 11.59
CA THR A 26 -24.35 -0.56 11.16
C THR A 26 -24.60 0.39 12.34
N SER A 27 -24.05 1.62 12.25
CA SER A 27 -24.37 2.84 13.04
C SER A 27 -23.75 3.01 14.44
N LEU A 28 -22.75 3.88 14.56
CA LEU A 28 -22.84 5.24 15.15
C LEU A 28 -21.42 5.77 15.43
N ALA A 29 -21.08 6.92 14.85
CA ALA A 29 -19.79 7.59 15.10
C ALA A 29 -19.64 7.90 16.59
N THR A 30 -18.70 7.23 17.25
CA THR A 30 -18.22 7.56 18.59
C THR A 30 -16.74 7.93 18.47
N ALA A 31 -16.40 9.07 19.07
CA ALA A 31 -15.12 9.76 19.04
C ALA A 31 -13.88 8.85 19.24
N PRO A 32 -12.69 9.26 18.73
CA PRO A 32 -11.48 8.45 18.85
C PRO A 32 -11.09 8.27 20.32
N PRO A 33 -10.63 7.08 20.75
CA PRO A 33 -10.01 6.94 22.05
C PRO A 33 -8.72 7.76 22.06
N SER A 34 -8.74 8.84 22.84
CA SER A 34 -7.57 9.62 23.21
C SER A 34 -6.43 8.68 23.63
N GLY A 35 -5.27 8.91 23.01
CA GLY A 35 -4.12 8.01 23.01
C GLY A 35 -3.65 7.58 24.41
N LEU A 36 -3.21 6.33 24.45
CA LEU A 36 -2.49 5.74 25.57
C LEU A 36 -1.22 6.57 25.84
N LYS A 37 -1.16 7.27 26.97
CA LYS A 37 -0.04 8.15 27.31
C LYS A 37 1.15 7.32 27.80
N VAL A 38 2.16 7.15 26.95
CA VAL A 38 3.41 6.46 27.29
C VAL A 38 4.30 7.42 28.10
N PRO A 39 4.80 7.04 29.29
CA PRO A 39 5.76 7.87 30.02
C PRO A 39 7.08 7.93 29.21
N GLY A 40 7.36 9.09 28.61
CA GLY A 40 8.61 9.35 27.88
C GLY A 40 8.45 10.00 26.51
N GLU A 41 7.23 10.14 25.99
CA GLU A 41 7.02 10.83 24.71
C GLU A 41 6.96 12.35 24.90
N ALA A 42 7.76 13.08 24.11
CA ALA A 42 7.79 14.54 24.11
C ALA A 42 6.55 15.08 23.39
N SER A 43 5.84 16.03 24.03
CA SER A 43 4.65 16.67 23.47
C SER A 43 5.03 17.52 22.26
N GLU A 44 4.47 17.22 21.10
CA GLU A 44 4.58 18.09 19.93
C GLU A 44 3.96 19.46 20.27
N THR A 45 4.73 20.52 20.01
CA THR A 45 4.32 21.91 20.20
C THR A 45 3.79 22.40 18.86
N ASP A 46 2.47 22.51 18.75
CA ASP A 46 1.81 23.21 17.65
C ASP A 46 1.85 24.71 17.94
N SER A 47 2.54 25.47 17.10
CA SER A 47 2.69 26.93 17.24
C SER A 47 2.30 27.57 15.91
N ASP A 48 1.01 27.85 15.77
CA ASP A 48 0.48 28.75 14.74
C ASP A 48 0.89 30.20 15.06
N GLU A 49 1.93 30.70 14.38
CA GLU A 49 2.22 32.14 14.33
C GLU A 49 1.72 32.74 13.01
N GLU A 50 0.59 33.43 13.12
CA GLU A 50 0.01 34.31 12.10
C GLU A 50 0.99 35.44 11.76
N SER A 51 1.50 35.45 10.52
CA SER A 51 2.27 36.57 9.96
C SER A 51 1.33 37.56 9.30
N GLU A 52 1.30 38.82 9.77
CA GLU A 52 1.29 40.08 8.97
C GLU A 52 1.73 41.28 9.87
N LYS A 53 2.95 41.84 9.67
CA LYS A 53 3.26 43.13 8.99
C LYS A 53 2.73 44.39 9.74
N VAL A 54 3.55 45.35 10.22
CA VAL A 54 4.17 46.46 9.45
C VAL A 54 4.97 47.38 10.41
N THR A 55 6.21 47.73 10.01
CA THR A 55 7.10 48.90 10.30
C THR A 55 6.88 49.72 11.59
N SER A 56 7.92 50.12 12.33
CA SER A 56 8.88 51.15 11.89
C SER A 56 10.01 51.42 12.89
N GLN A 57 11.07 52.07 12.36
CA GLN A 57 12.12 52.85 13.03
C GLN A 57 13.37 52.08 13.47
N GLY A 58 14.46 52.47 12.80
CA GLY A 58 15.80 51.98 13.03
C GLY A 58 16.44 52.61 14.26
N GLU A 59 17.33 51.85 14.85
CA GLU A 59 18.49 52.34 15.59
C GLU A 59 19.61 51.33 15.36
N GLU A 60 20.69 51.83 14.80
CA GLU A 60 21.95 51.14 14.57
C GLU A 60 22.50 50.65 15.92
N LYS A 61 22.55 49.34 16.13
CA LYS A 61 23.39 48.73 17.16
C LYS A 61 24.16 47.56 16.57
N GLU A 62 25.48 47.72 16.65
CA GLU A 62 26.57 46.85 16.22
C GLU A 62 26.24 45.35 16.18
N HIS A 63 26.35 44.80 14.98
CA HIS A 63 26.30 43.38 14.71
C HIS A 63 27.67 42.74 14.99
N HIS A 64 28.03 42.57 16.26
CA HIS A 64 29.12 41.68 16.67
C HIS A 64 28.60 40.60 17.62
N GLN A 65 27.77 39.71 17.09
CA GLN A 65 27.59 38.39 17.72
C GLN A 65 28.87 37.58 17.48
N PRO A 66 29.58 37.11 18.52
CA PRO A 66 30.71 36.22 18.33
C PRO A 66 30.19 34.87 17.83
N ILE A 67 30.42 34.63 16.55
CA ILE A 67 30.36 33.34 15.87
C ILE A 67 31.11 32.30 16.75
N HIS A 68 30.33 31.38 17.31
CA HIS A 68 30.70 30.04 17.78
C HIS A 68 31.78 29.91 18.87
N LYS A 69 31.34 29.88 20.15
CA LYS A 69 32.13 29.36 21.29
C LYS A 69 32.27 27.82 21.33
N GLY A 70 31.83 27.10 20.30
CA GLY A 70 31.75 25.63 20.30
C GLY A 70 32.45 24.94 19.13
N LEU A 71 33.10 25.68 18.24
CA LEU A 71 33.83 25.09 17.12
C LEU A 71 35.33 25.21 17.40
N PRO A 72 36.11 24.11 17.35
CA PRO A 72 37.55 24.21 17.36
C PRO A 72 38.00 25.03 16.13
N PRO A 73 39.00 25.90 16.27
CA PRO A 73 39.41 26.78 15.18
C PRO A 73 39.86 25.96 13.97
N LEU A 74 39.36 26.33 12.78
CA LEU A 74 39.78 25.73 11.53
C LEU A 74 41.23 26.15 11.24
N ILE A 75 42.15 25.20 11.32
CA ILE A 75 43.57 25.42 11.01
C ILE A 75 43.72 25.32 9.49
N LEU A 76 43.93 26.47 8.85
CA LEU A 76 44.23 26.54 7.43
C LEU A 76 45.74 26.33 7.20
N ILE A 77 46.15 25.10 6.89
CA ILE A 77 47.52 24.80 6.49
C ILE A 77 47.67 25.19 5.02
N ARG A 78 48.18 26.40 4.78
CA ARG A 78 48.67 26.80 3.45
C ARG A 78 50.10 26.30 3.33
N SER A 79 50.32 25.26 2.54
CA SER A 79 51.68 24.85 2.15
C SER A 79 52.22 25.90 1.16
N PRO A 80 53.27 26.67 1.50
CA PRO A 80 54.02 27.38 0.46
C PRO A 80 54.77 26.32 -0.36
N ALA A 81 54.57 26.34 -1.67
CA ALA A 81 55.50 25.72 -2.59
C ALA A 81 56.80 26.52 -2.48
N ASP A 82 57.78 25.99 -1.74
CA ASP A 82 59.23 26.03 -2.03
C ASP A 82 60.11 25.74 -0.78
N SER A 83 60.25 24.44 -0.44
CA SER A 83 61.43 23.77 0.18
C SER A 83 62.02 24.28 1.54
N PRO A 84 62.96 23.54 2.19
CA PRO A 84 63.19 22.10 2.27
C PRO A 84 63.17 21.55 3.73
N ALA A 85 62.98 20.24 3.83
CA ALA A 85 63.29 19.31 4.94
C ALA A 85 63.79 19.87 6.28
N VAL A 86 63.04 19.65 7.37
CA VAL A 86 63.52 19.18 8.70
C VAL A 86 62.31 18.74 9.55
N ALA A 87 62.46 17.57 10.20
CA ALA A 87 61.68 16.98 11.29
C ALA A 87 60.22 16.54 11.01
N GLU A 88 60.06 15.24 10.73
CA GLU A 88 58.84 14.52 11.12
C GLU A 88 58.71 14.56 12.66
N GLU A 89 57.98 15.54 13.18
CA GLU A 89 57.42 15.44 14.52
C GLU A 89 56.21 14.49 14.47
N LYS A 90 56.50 13.21 14.67
CA LYS A 90 55.52 12.18 15.01
C LYS A 90 54.72 12.66 16.22
N PRO A 91 53.39 12.89 16.13
CA PRO A 91 52.64 13.32 17.30
C PRO A 91 52.60 12.16 18.29
N ALA A 92 53.26 12.37 19.43
CA ALA A 92 53.16 11.53 20.60
C ALA A 92 51.77 11.68 21.22
N LEU A 93 50.76 11.08 20.58
CA LEU A 93 49.45 10.81 21.18
C LEU A 93 49.44 9.37 21.68
N ARG A 94 50.32 9.05 22.62
CA ARG A 94 50.27 7.80 23.38
C ARG A 94 49.94 8.16 24.83
N LEU A 95 48.67 7.98 25.21
CA LEU A 95 48.25 7.01 26.24
C LEU A 95 46.86 7.34 26.84
N GLU A 96 46.35 8.57 26.76
CA GLU A 96 45.02 8.96 27.29
C GLU A 96 43.91 9.06 26.21
N GLN A 97 44.11 8.42 25.05
CA GLN A 97 43.16 8.43 23.93
C GLN A 97 42.57 7.05 23.62
N GLY A 98 42.99 5.99 24.33
CA GLY A 98 42.53 4.62 24.07
C GLY A 98 41.06 4.39 24.41
N SER A 99 40.55 5.01 25.48
CA SER A 99 39.17 4.80 25.94
C SER A 99 38.13 5.53 25.07
N ARG A 100 38.37 6.81 24.74
CA ARG A 100 37.45 7.60 23.88
C ARG A 100 37.48 7.14 22.42
N SER A 101 38.66 6.84 21.86
CA SER A 101 38.75 6.37 20.47
C SER A 101 38.06 5.02 20.27
N TRP A 102 38.14 4.11 21.25
CA TRP A 102 37.47 2.82 21.19
C TRP A 102 35.94 2.95 21.29
N GLN A 103 35.43 3.87 22.12
CA GLN A 103 34.00 4.17 22.20
C GLN A 103 33.47 4.76 20.88
N HIS A 104 34.20 5.69 20.28
CA HIS A 104 33.86 6.22 18.95
C HIS A 104 33.93 5.14 17.86
N HIS A 105 34.92 4.23 17.92
CA HIS A 105 35.06 3.13 16.97
C HIS A 105 33.93 2.10 17.10
N LEU A 106 33.52 1.76 18.34
CA LEU A 106 32.41 0.85 18.59
C LEU A 106 31.07 1.47 18.15
N ALA A 107 30.84 2.75 18.43
CA ALA A 107 29.65 3.45 17.97
C ALA A 107 29.58 3.50 16.44
N ALA A 108 30.70 3.79 15.77
CA ALA A 108 30.78 3.76 14.31
C ALA A 108 30.51 2.35 13.75
N ALA A 109 31.09 1.31 14.36
CA ALA A 109 30.86 -0.08 13.97
C ALA A 109 29.38 -0.50 14.16
N LYS A 110 28.75 -0.11 15.27
CA LYS A 110 27.34 -0.40 15.55
C LYS A 110 26.39 0.34 14.61
N LEU A 111 26.71 1.59 14.28
CA LEU A 111 25.94 2.35 13.29
C LEU A 111 26.06 1.70 11.91
N GLN A 112 27.26 1.28 11.51
CA GLN A 112 27.48 0.59 10.24
C GLN A 112 26.74 -0.76 10.19
N GLU A 113 26.79 -1.54 11.26
CA GLU A 113 26.04 -2.80 11.39
C GLU A 113 24.53 -2.57 11.30
N SER A 114 24.00 -1.60 12.04
CA SER A 114 22.57 -1.27 12.04
C SER A 114 22.10 -0.76 10.67
N ASN A 115 22.87 0.13 10.04
CA ASN A 115 22.56 0.65 8.70
C ASN A 115 22.57 -0.47 7.66
N SER A 116 23.55 -1.39 7.71
CA SER A 116 23.57 -2.54 6.82
C SER A 116 22.35 -3.46 7.02
N ARG A 117 21.93 -3.70 8.26
CA ARG A 117 20.73 -4.50 8.55
C ARG A 117 19.47 -3.82 8.03
N LEU A 118 19.31 -2.53 8.33
CA LEU A 118 18.18 -1.74 7.85
C LEU A 118 18.11 -1.74 6.32
N TYR A 119 19.24 -1.57 5.62
CA TYR A 119 19.28 -1.61 4.16
C TYR A 119 18.83 -2.96 3.62
N CYS A 120 19.32 -4.05 4.21
CA CYS A 120 18.87 -5.40 3.85
C CYS A 120 17.37 -5.58 4.08
N ASP A 121 16.87 -5.21 5.27
CA ASP A 121 15.46 -5.39 5.66
C ASP A 121 14.50 -4.57 4.80
N VAL A 122 14.85 -3.32 4.49
CA VAL A 122 14.08 -2.47 3.58
C VAL A 122 14.08 -3.06 2.18
N THR A 123 15.24 -3.49 1.69
CA THR A 123 15.37 -4.07 0.34
C THR A 123 14.56 -5.37 0.21
N THR A 124 14.61 -6.25 1.21
CA THR A 124 13.86 -7.52 1.20
C THR A 124 12.37 -7.27 1.29
N THR A 125 11.93 -6.38 2.19
CA THR A 125 10.51 -6.05 2.37
C THR A 125 9.93 -5.44 1.09
N VAL A 126 10.58 -4.44 0.50
CA VAL A 126 10.11 -3.80 -0.73
C VAL A 126 10.06 -4.81 -1.88
N LYS A 127 11.10 -5.65 -2.02
CA LYS A 127 11.12 -6.70 -3.04
C LYS A 127 9.97 -7.68 -2.86
N GLN A 128 9.71 -8.13 -1.63
CA GLN A 128 8.65 -9.08 -1.33
C GLN A 128 7.27 -8.49 -1.63
N VAL A 129 7.01 -7.26 -1.19
CA VAL A 129 5.73 -6.56 -1.46
C VAL A 129 5.51 -6.40 -2.96
N TYR A 130 6.52 -5.94 -3.71
CA TYR A 130 6.40 -5.77 -5.15
C TYR A 130 6.20 -7.11 -5.88
N GLN A 131 6.94 -8.15 -5.49
CA GLN A 131 6.77 -9.49 -6.06
C GLN A 131 5.39 -10.07 -5.77
N ASN A 132 4.86 -9.86 -4.56
CA ASN A 132 3.53 -10.32 -4.19
C ASN A 132 2.45 -9.58 -4.99
N ALA A 133 2.50 -8.24 -5.01
CA ALA A 133 1.58 -7.42 -5.80
C ALA A 133 1.62 -7.79 -7.29
N SER A 134 2.81 -8.02 -7.85
CA SER A 134 2.97 -8.45 -9.24
C SER A 134 2.37 -9.83 -9.51
N ARG A 135 2.43 -10.76 -8.54
CA ARG A 135 1.76 -12.07 -8.62
C ARG A 135 0.24 -11.90 -8.58
N GLU A 136 -0.27 -11.11 -7.64
CA GLU A 136 -1.71 -10.86 -7.49
C GLU A 136 -2.29 -10.21 -8.75
N ILE A 137 -1.64 -9.20 -9.31
CA ILE A 137 -2.07 -8.57 -10.58
C ILE A 137 -2.16 -9.61 -11.70
N ARG A 138 -1.18 -10.51 -11.82
CA ARG A 138 -1.20 -11.58 -12.82
C ARG A 138 -2.33 -12.56 -12.57
N MET A 139 -2.58 -12.97 -11.33
CA MET A 139 -3.68 -13.86 -10.99
C MET A 139 -5.04 -13.23 -11.30
N THR A 140 -5.28 -12.00 -10.84
CA THR A 140 -6.52 -11.26 -11.08
C THR A 140 -6.74 -11.00 -12.58
N THR A 141 -5.68 -10.70 -13.32
CA THR A 141 -5.75 -10.58 -14.80
C THR A 141 -6.13 -11.91 -15.45
N GLY A 142 -5.60 -13.03 -14.96
CA GLY A 142 -6.00 -14.37 -15.40
C GLY A 142 -7.49 -14.65 -15.14
N LEU A 143 -8.00 -14.30 -13.96
CA LEU A 143 -9.42 -14.42 -13.62
C LEU A 143 -10.31 -13.54 -14.51
N LEU A 144 -9.88 -12.30 -14.78
CA LEU A 144 -10.57 -11.39 -15.69
C LEU A 144 -10.66 -11.98 -17.11
N ASN A 145 -9.56 -12.51 -17.64
CA ASN A 145 -9.54 -13.13 -18.96
C ASN A 145 -10.47 -14.36 -19.04
N ASN A 146 -10.48 -15.19 -17.99
CA ASN A 146 -11.41 -16.32 -17.89
C ASN A 146 -12.87 -15.85 -17.87
N SER A 147 -13.17 -14.80 -17.11
CA SER A 147 -14.49 -14.18 -17.07
C SER A 147 -14.91 -13.63 -18.44
N GLN A 148 -14.01 -12.93 -19.14
CA GLN A 148 -14.25 -12.40 -20.47
C GLN A 148 -14.58 -13.51 -21.47
N ASN A 149 -13.86 -14.63 -21.44
CA ASN A 149 -14.19 -15.80 -22.27
C ASN A 149 -15.57 -16.38 -21.92
N GLY A 150 -15.92 -16.41 -20.64
CA GLY A 150 -17.27 -16.79 -20.20
C GLY A 150 -18.35 -15.87 -20.76
N ILE A 151 -18.14 -14.54 -20.72
CA ILE A 151 -19.07 -13.54 -21.26
C ILE A 151 -19.23 -13.69 -22.77
N ILE A 152 -18.13 -13.90 -23.51
CA ILE A 152 -18.16 -14.09 -24.98
C ILE A 152 -18.99 -15.33 -25.32
N ASN A 153 -18.77 -16.44 -24.63
CA ASN A 153 -19.51 -17.68 -24.85
C ASN A 153 -20.99 -17.51 -24.54
N ALA A 154 -21.34 -16.91 -23.38
CA ALA A 154 -22.71 -16.63 -23.03
C ALA A 154 -23.39 -15.71 -24.05
N SER A 155 -22.70 -14.65 -24.49
CA SER A 155 -23.18 -13.72 -25.51
C SER A 155 -23.45 -14.43 -26.84
N HIS A 156 -22.60 -15.39 -27.21
CA HIS A 156 -22.82 -16.19 -28.41
C HIS A 156 -24.04 -17.10 -28.28
N SER A 157 -24.18 -17.81 -27.16
CA SER A 157 -25.33 -18.68 -26.90
C SER A 157 -26.65 -17.89 -26.89
N ILE A 158 -26.67 -16.71 -26.26
CA ILE A 158 -27.85 -15.83 -26.27
C ILE A 158 -28.21 -15.43 -27.70
N ARG A 159 -27.23 -15.08 -28.53
CA ARG A 159 -27.49 -14.72 -29.93
C ARG A 159 -28.16 -15.86 -30.69
N LEU A 160 -27.64 -17.08 -30.57
CA LEU A 160 -28.23 -18.26 -31.21
C LEU A 160 -29.67 -18.50 -30.75
N ILE A 161 -29.91 -18.43 -29.44
CA ILE A 161 -31.26 -18.59 -28.87
C ILE A 161 -32.22 -17.52 -29.42
N LEU A 162 -31.76 -16.26 -29.54
CA LEU A 162 -32.58 -15.18 -30.09
C LEU A 162 -32.90 -15.38 -31.58
N ASP A 163 -31.93 -15.86 -32.36
CA ASP A 163 -32.13 -16.17 -33.78
C ASP A 163 -33.13 -17.33 -33.96
N ASP A 164 -33.03 -18.36 -33.12
CA ASP A 164 -33.97 -19.48 -33.10
C ASP A 164 -35.38 -19.02 -32.71
N LEU A 165 -35.50 -18.22 -31.65
CA LEU A 165 -36.80 -17.66 -31.21
C LEU A 165 -37.43 -16.77 -32.29
N LYS A 166 -36.62 -16.00 -33.01
CA LYS A 166 -37.09 -15.20 -34.14
C LYS A 166 -37.61 -16.09 -35.27
N SER A 167 -36.90 -17.17 -35.59
CA SER A 167 -37.37 -18.14 -36.60
C SER A 167 -38.68 -18.81 -36.19
N VAL A 168 -38.79 -19.25 -34.92
CA VAL A 168 -40.03 -19.84 -34.38
C VAL A 168 -41.18 -18.83 -34.45
N SER A 169 -40.94 -17.57 -34.10
CA SER A 169 -41.94 -16.50 -34.21
C SER A 169 -42.44 -16.31 -35.65
N GLU A 170 -41.54 -16.33 -36.64
CA GLU A 170 -41.92 -16.22 -38.07
C GLU A 170 -42.77 -17.42 -38.51
N LYS A 171 -42.41 -18.64 -38.10
CA LYS A 171 -43.21 -19.84 -38.41
C LYS A 171 -44.59 -19.78 -37.76
N MET A 172 -44.68 -19.29 -36.52
CA MET A 172 -45.95 -19.14 -35.83
C MET A 172 -46.84 -18.08 -36.49
N ASP A 173 -46.26 -16.99 -36.98
CA ASP A 173 -46.98 -15.96 -37.74
C ASP A 173 -47.57 -16.54 -39.04
N ILE A 174 -46.80 -17.35 -39.78
CA ILE A 174 -47.31 -18.08 -40.95
C ILE A 174 -48.49 -18.97 -40.59
N ILE A 175 -48.37 -19.81 -39.55
CA ILE A 175 -49.45 -20.71 -39.13
C ILE A 175 -50.71 -19.91 -38.72
N THR A 176 -50.51 -18.81 -38.00
CA THR A 176 -51.61 -17.92 -37.58
C THR A 176 -52.28 -17.28 -38.80
N SER A 177 -51.50 -16.85 -39.81
CA SER A 177 -52.02 -16.32 -41.07
C SER A 177 -52.84 -17.34 -41.86
N CYS A 178 -52.46 -18.63 -41.82
CA CYS A 178 -53.21 -19.70 -42.47
C CYS A 178 -54.57 -19.97 -41.79
N ASN A 179 -54.68 -19.79 -40.47
CA ASN A 179 -55.97 -19.87 -39.76
C ASN A 179 -56.93 -18.71 -40.07
N LEU A 180 -56.44 -17.66 -40.73
CA LEU A 180 -57.26 -16.53 -41.21
C LEU A 180 -57.75 -16.74 -42.65
N LEU A 181 -57.40 -17.85 -43.30
CA LEU A 181 -57.89 -18.15 -44.64
C LEU A 181 -59.39 -18.45 -44.59
N PRO A 182 -60.21 -17.84 -45.47
CA PRO A 182 -61.64 -18.07 -45.48
C PRO A 182 -61.96 -19.51 -45.89
N ASP A 183 -62.88 -20.13 -45.16
CA ASP A 183 -63.35 -21.48 -45.43
C ASP A 183 -64.10 -21.50 -46.78
N ILE A 184 -63.53 -22.18 -47.78
CA ILE A 184 -64.11 -22.25 -49.13
C ILE A 184 -65.20 -23.30 -49.12
N LYS A 185 -66.46 -22.86 -49.00
CA LYS A 185 -67.62 -23.73 -49.21
C LYS A 185 -67.76 -24.06 -50.69
N ILE A 186 -67.27 -25.24 -51.08
CA ILE A 186 -67.55 -25.79 -52.40
C ILE A 186 -68.98 -26.34 -52.34
N GLU A 187 -69.93 -25.59 -52.92
CA GLU A 187 -71.27 -26.11 -53.18
C GLU A 187 -71.14 -27.30 -54.14
N THR A 188 -71.19 -28.51 -53.60
CA THR A 188 -71.37 -29.71 -54.41
C THR A 188 -72.72 -29.58 -55.12
N PRO A 189 -72.78 -29.58 -56.47
CA PRO A 189 -74.05 -29.44 -57.16
C PRO A 189 -74.95 -30.58 -56.72
N ALA A 190 -76.03 -30.22 -56.02
CA ALA A 190 -77.08 -31.14 -55.66
C ALA A 190 -77.49 -31.85 -56.95
N SER A 191 -77.24 -33.17 -56.97
CA SER A 191 -77.73 -34.08 -57.99
C SER A 191 -79.18 -33.72 -58.29
N SER A 192 -79.39 -33.21 -59.49
CA SER A 192 -80.69 -32.80 -59.99
C SER A 192 -81.73 -33.87 -59.69
N GLN A 193 -82.87 -33.40 -59.19
CA GLN A 193 -84.14 -34.11 -59.13
C GLN A 193 -84.27 -35.12 -60.26
N ALA A 194 -84.34 -36.40 -59.92
CA ALA A 194 -85.01 -37.40 -60.74
C ALA A 194 -86.36 -37.66 -60.09
N HIS A 195 -87.37 -37.23 -60.81
CA HIS A 195 -88.80 -37.34 -60.54
C HIS A 195 -89.30 -38.79 -60.75
#